data_AF-A0A0D2MG16-F1
#
_entry.id   AF-A0A0D2MG16-F1
#
_cell.length_a   1.000
_cell.length_b   1.000
_cell.length_c   1.000
_cell.angle_alpha   90.00
_cell.angle_beta   90.00
_cell.angle_gamma   90.00
#
_symmetry.space_group_name_H-M   'P 1'
#
loop_
_entity.id
_entity.type
_entity.pdbx_description
1 polymer ?
#
loop_
_entity_poly.entity_id
_entity_poly.type
_entity_poly.pdbx_seq_one_letter_code
_entity_poly.pdbx_strand_id
1 'polypeptide(L)'
;MAKIDAAVAKARALDMLEFINAAWTPYHAVEESAKRLAAAGFQHIAEKDAWDLQPGGKYYFTRNMSTIVAFAVGKKYSPGNPFYMIGAHTDSPCLKVKPVSKATGGGCQLINVETYGGGLWYTWFDRDLGVAGRALVREGDRLVHRLIKVTKPVLRIPMLAIHLQRNMYQEGFKPNFQTNLMPLLATSGKAAAAAAAAAPVTPSAVAGASAAAASPDGAAAAGDPATNGAAGADGSVAAKHHALFMQLVADELGCSPNDVVDFELNVCDVQPGVLGGAAEEFVFVGRLDNLASCYTAIEALCDSVRGDDSLDDEVAVRSLACFDHEEVGSDSAQGAGGPVMRDTITRVARALSQGQEGAVERALRQSFLVSADMAHALHPTYTDKHDALNAPAFHGGLVLKHNSNQRYATNAISAALFRGLGSGVEVGAFSVGSTG
;
A
#
# COMPACT_ATOMS: atom_id res chain seq x y z
N MET A 1 15.35 -27.87 18.62
CA MET A 1 14.91 -26.77 17.75
C MET A 1 15.38 -25.48 18.41
N ALA A 2 16.25 -24.69 17.77
CA ALA A 2 16.75 -23.47 18.39
C ALA A 2 15.64 -22.42 18.39
N LYS A 3 15.17 -21.99 19.57
CA LYS A 3 14.27 -20.84 19.66
C LYS A 3 15.04 -19.64 19.11
N ILE A 4 14.42 -18.87 18.21
CA ILE A 4 14.97 -17.60 17.76
C ILE A 4 15.20 -16.74 19.01
N ASP A 5 16.37 -16.13 19.10
CA ASP A 5 16.72 -15.24 20.20
C ASP A 5 15.69 -14.10 20.29
N ALA A 6 15.16 -13.85 21.49
CA ALA A 6 14.08 -12.89 21.70
C ALA A 6 14.51 -11.45 21.36
N ALA A 7 15.77 -11.09 21.58
CA ALA A 7 16.29 -9.78 21.21
C ALA A 7 16.38 -9.64 19.69
N VAL A 8 16.79 -10.70 18.98
CA VAL A 8 16.80 -10.72 17.51
C VAL A 8 15.38 -10.60 16.95
N ALA A 9 14.42 -11.34 17.50
CA ALA A 9 13.02 -11.26 17.09
C ALA A 9 12.45 -9.84 17.31
N LYS A 10 12.72 -9.24 18.48
CA LYS A 10 12.30 -7.86 18.79
C LYS A 10 12.93 -6.85 17.83
N ALA A 11 14.22 -6.97 17.54
CA ALA A 11 14.91 -6.08 16.60
C ALA A 11 14.30 -6.16 15.19
N ARG A 12 14.00 -7.37 14.70
CA ARG A 12 13.36 -7.56 13.39
C ARG A 12 11.93 -7.01 13.33
N ALA A 13 11.17 -7.13 14.42
CA ALA A 13 9.84 -6.54 14.52
C ALA A 13 9.87 -5.00 14.50
N LEU A 14 10.87 -4.40 15.17
CA LEU A 14 11.07 -2.94 15.15
C LEU A 14 11.49 -2.44 13.76
N ASP A 15 12.40 -3.11 13.07
CA ASP A 15 12.79 -2.74 11.70
C ASP A 15 11.61 -2.90 10.70
N MET A 16 10.78 -3.94 10.88
CA MET A 16 9.53 -4.07 10.11
C MET A 16 8.56 -2.91 10.38
N LEU A 17 8.44 -2.48 11.63
CA LEU A 17 7.61 -1.33 11.99
C LEU A 17 8.13 -0.03 11.34
N GLU A 18 9.45 0.16 11.28
CA GLU A 18 10.06 1.29 10.56
C GLU A 18 9.68 1.27 9.06
N PHE A 19 9.80 0.10 8.41
CA PHE A 19 9.36 -0.09 7.03
C PHE A 19 7.87 0.27 6.83
N ILE A 20 6.97 -0.29 7.64
CA ILE A 20 5.51 -0.09 7.49
C ILE A 20 5.09 1.35 7.83
N ASN A 21 5.79 2.00 8.77
CA ASN A 21 5.57 3.40 9.11
C ASN A 21 6.04 4.35 8.00
N ALA A 22 7.06 3.98 7.23
CA ALA A 22 7.45 4.69 6.01
C ALA A 22 6.45 4.45 4.86
N ALA A 23 6.03 3.19 4.66
CA ALA A 23 5.21 2.71 3.55
C ALA A 23 3.69 2.92 3.74
N TRP A 24 3.22 4.17 3.63
CA TRP A 24 1.78 4.48 3.77
C TRP A 24 0.92 4.08 2.57
N THR A 25 1.53 3.96 1.39
CA THR A 25 0.87 3.57 0.13
C THR A 25 1.77 2.62 -0.66
N PRO A 26 1.26 1.95 -1.71
CA PRO A 26 2.09 1.14 -2.61
C PRO A 26 3.32 1.88 -3.13
N TYR A 27 3.17 3.17 -3.42
CA TYR A 27 4.25 4.03 -3.91
C TYR A 27 5.38 4.21 -2.87
N HIS A 28 5.01 4.41 -1.60
CA HIS A 28 5.98 4.50 -0.51
C HIS A 28 6.58 3.14 -0.16
N ALA A 29 5.81 2.05 -0.28
CA ALA A 29 6.31 0.70 -0.10
C ALA A 29 7.41 0.38 -1.12
N VAL A 30 7.19 0.69 -2.40
CA VAL A 30 8.20 0.52 -3.46
C VAL A 30 9.42 1.42 -3.23
N GLU A 31 9.23 2.69 -2.86
CA GLU A 31 10.35 3.58 -2.58
C GLU A 31 11.23 3.04 -1.45
N GLU A 32 10.61 2.61 -0.34
CA GLU A 32 11.35 2.07 0.81
C GLU A 32 12.02 0.74 0.48
N SER A 33 11.36 -0.12 -0.31
CA SER A 33 11.93 -1.36 -0.83
C SER A 33 13.17 -1.09 -1.68
N ALA A 34 13.09 -0.10 -2.58
CA ALA A 34 14.20 0.28 -3.45
C ALA A 34 15.40 0.83 -2.67
N LYS A 35 15.17 1.62 -1.61
CA LYS A 35 16.24 2.10 -0.71
C LYS A 35 16.99 0.93 -0.07
N ARG A 36 16.26 -0.06 0.45
CA ARG A 36 16.83 -1.27 1.09
C ARG A 36 17.61 -2.12 0.08
N LEU A 37 17.04 -2.37 -1.09
CA LEU A 37 17.72 -3.10 -2.17
C LEU A 37 19.00 -2.39 -2.63
N ALA A 38 18.94 -1.06 -2.82
CA ALA A 38 20.11 -0.27 -3.19
C ALA A 38 21.20 -0.32 -2.11
N ALA A 39 20.82 -0.24 -0.82
CA ALA A 39 21.75 -0.39 0.30
C ALA A 39 22.40 -1.79 0.34
N ALA A 40 21.70 -2.84 -0.12
CA ALA A 40 22.23 -4.19 -0.31
C ALA A 40 23.03 -4.36 -1.62
N GLY A 41 23.27 -3.28 -2.36
CA GLY A 41 24.07 -3.26 -3.59
C GLY A 41 23.35 -3.80 -4.83
N PHE A 42 22.01 -3.80 -4.84
CA PHE A 42 21.26 -4.05 -6.07
C PHE A 42 21.26 -2.81 -6.96
N GLN A 43 21.48 -3.02 -8.25
CA GLN A 43 21.45 -1.97 -9.26
C GLN A 43 20.02 -1.75 -9.77
N HIS A 44 19.58 -0.50 -9.81
CA HIS A 44 18.35 -0.16 -10.52
C HIS A 44 18.53 -0.28 -12.03
N ILE A 45 17.66 -1.02 -12.69
CA ILE A 45 17.59 -1.15 -14.15
C ILE A 45 16.23 -0.63 -14.64
N ALA A 46 16.21 0.06 -15.78
CA ALA A 46 14.97 0.54 -16.36
C ALA A 46 14.33 -0.53 -17.26
N GLU A 47 13.02 -0.73 -17.15
CA GLU A 47 12.32 -1.70 -17.99
C GLU A 47 12.36 -1.36 -19.48
N LYS A 48 12.42 -0.07 -19.83
CA LYS A 48 12.45 0.40 -21.22
C LYS A 48 13.79 0.19 -21.93
N ASP A 49 14.86 -0.09 -21.18
CA ASP A 49 16.21 -0.20 -21.73
C ASP A 49 16.58 -1.67 -22.00
N ALA A 50 17.61 -1.88 -22.83
CA ALA A 50 18.24 -3.18 -22.94
C ALA A 50 18.96 -3.53 -21.62
N TRP A 51 18.90 -4.79 -21.20
CA TRP A 51 19.51 -5.24 -19.94
C TRP A 51 20.83 -5.94 -20.20
N ASP A 52 21.91 -5.40 -19.64
CA ASP A 52 23.22 -6.03 -19.61
C ASP A 52 23.38 -6.81 -18.29
N LEU A 53 22.81 -8.01 -18.25
CA LEU A 53 22.81 -8.84 -17.05
C LEU A 53 24.05 -9.74 -17.01
N GLN A 54 24.66 -9.81 -15.84
CA GLN A 54 25.85 -10.63 -15.57
C GLN A 54 25.59 -11.68 -14.48
N PRO A 55 26.15 -12.90 -14.59
CA PRO A 55 26.24 -13.84 -13.46
C PRO A 55 26.90 -13.19 -12.25
N GLY A 56 26.34 -13.40 -11.06
CA GLY A 56 26.72 -12.70 -9.83
C GLY A 56 26.11 -11.30 -9.67
N GLY A 57 25.39 -10.80 -10.67
CA GLY A 57 24.77 -9.48 -10.64
C GLY A 57 23.49 -9.41 -9.82
N LYS A 58 23.21 -8.24 -9.26
CA LYS A 58 22.04 -7.94 -8.41
C LYS A 58 21.28 -6.76 -9.00
N TYR A 59 20.01 -6.94 -9.32
CA TYR A 59 19.23 -5.94 -10.05
C TYR A 59 17.82 -5.80 -9.50
N TYR A 60 17.24 -4.61 -9.65
CA TYR A 60 15.83 -4.38 -9.41
C TYR A 60 15.25 -3.37 -10.40
N PHE A 61 13.96 -3.46 -10.65
CA PHE A 61 13.20 -2.47 -11.40
C PHE A 61 11.84 -2.24 -10.75
N THR A 62 11.20 -1.14 -11.13
CA THR A 62 9.83 -0.83 -10.69
C THR A 62 8.92 -0.66 -11.89
N ARG A 63 7.64 -0.98 -11.70
CA ARG A 63 6.58 -0.70 -12.67
C ARG A 63 5.51 0.14 -12.00
N ASN A 64 5.10 1.22 -12.67
CA ASN A 64 4.14 2.19 -12.14
C ASN A 64 4.53 2.82 -10.78
N MET A 65 5.78 2.67 -10.32
CA MET A 65 6.20 3.01 -8.95
C MET A 65 5.44 2.27 -7.84
N SER A 66 4.59 1.28 -8.16
CA SER A 66 3.78 0.55 -7.17
C SER A 66 4.05 -0.95 -7.15
N THR A 67 4.67 -1.49 -8.19
CA THR A 67 5.25 -2.85 -8.17
C THR A 67 6.76 -2.78 -8.23
N ILE A 68 7.42 -3.62 -7.44
CA ILE A 68 8.88 -3.78 -7.45
C ILE A 68 9.26 -5.24 -7.66
N VAL A 69 10.26 -5.46 -8.51
CA VAL A 69 10.85 -6.77 -8.76
C VAL A 69 12.35 -6.65 -8.53
N ALA A 70 12.91 -7.58 -7.77
CA ALA A 70 14.35 -7.67 -7.53
C ALA A 70 14.83 -9.09 -7.77
N PHE A 71 16.04 -9.22 -8.31
CA PHE A 71 16.64 -10.52 -8.57
C PHE A 71 18.17 -10.49 -8.48
N ALA A 72 18.74 -11.59 -8.02
CA ALA A 72 20.17 -11.85 -7.97
C ALA A 72 20.49 -13.09 -8.81
N VAL A 73 21.42 -12.97 -9.74
CA VAL A 73 21.83 -14.03 -10.66
C VAL A 73 22.97 -14.81 -10.04
N GLY A 74 22.83 -16.13 -9.85
CA GLY A 74 23.93 -16.96 -9.38
C GLY A 74 25.14 -16.96 -10.32
N LYS A 75 26.36 -17.07 -9.79
CA LYS A 75 27.58 -17.10 -10.64
C LYS A 75 27.67 -18.37 -11.49
N LYS A 76 26.99 -19.45 -11.08
CA LYS A 76 26.88 -20.70 -11.85
C LYS A 76 25.57 -20.81 -12.63
N TYR A 77 24.82 -19.72 -12.76
CA TYR A 77 23.62 -19.71 -13.59
C TYR A 77 23.94 -20.12 -15.03
N SER A 78 23.17 -21.08 -15.55
CA SER A 78 23.23 -21.54 -16.94
C SER A 78 21.86 -21.42 -17.60
N PRO A 79 21.78 -21.25 -18.92
CA PRO A 79 20.49 -21.12 -19.62
C PRO A 79 19.51 -22.26 -19.30
N GLY A 80 18.34 -21.91 -18.78
CA GLY A 80 17.31 -22.87 -18.38
C GLY A 80 17.34 -23.28 -16.91
N ASN A 81 18.31 -22.81 -16.13
CA ASN A 81 18.30 -22.96 -14.68
C ASN A 81 17.11 -22.25 -14.03
N PRO A 82 16.71 -22.68 -12.82
CA PRO A 82 15.49 -22.23 -12.18
C PRO A 82 15.55 -20.80 -11.62
N PHE A 83 14.36 -20.29 -11.32
CA PHE A 83 14.15 -19.13 -10.46
C PHE A 83 13.58 -19.60 -9.12
N TYR A 84 14.13 -19.09 -8.02
CA TYR A 84 13.57 -19.24 -6.68
C TYR A 84 12.98 -17.91 -6.26
N MET A 85 11.66 -17.86 -6.16
CA MET A 85 10.91 -16.61 -6.15
C MET A 85 10.06 -16.47 -4.90
N ILE A 86 9.92 -15.25 -4.41
CA ILE A 86 8.92 -14.87 -3.39
C ILE A 86 7.98 -13.81 -3.98
N GLY A 87 6.69 -14.07 -3.97
CA GLY A 87 5.65 -13.09 -4.34
C GLY A 87 4.96 -12.54 -3.11
N ALA A 88 4.74 -11.23 -3.04
CA ALA A 88 3.92 -10.55 -2.04
C ALA A 88 3.15 -9.38 -2.72
N HIS A 89 2.42 -8.56 -1.95
CA HIS A 89 1.78 -7.37 -2.50
C HIS A 89 1.92 -6.11 -1.63
N THR A 90 2.05 -4.97 -2.31
CA THR A 90 2.34 -3.66 -1.73
C THR A 90 1.10 -2.88 -1.33
N ASP A 91 -0.07 -3.26 -1.83
CA ASP A 91 -1.34 -2.61 -1.54
C ASP A 91 -2.06 -3.23 -0.36
N SER A 92 -2.96 -2.42 0.21
CA SER A 92 -3.85 -2.79 1.31
C SER A 92 -5.18 -2.07 1.10
N PRO A 93 -6.28 -2.56 1.69
CA PRO A 93 -7.56 -1.89 1.58
C PRO A 93 -7.51 -0.49 2.19
N CYS A 94 -8.00 0.50 1.45
CA CYS A 94 -7.95 1.89 1.86
C CYS A 94 -9.06 2.73 1.25
N LEU A 95 -9.15 3.99 1.66
CA LEU A 95 -9.97 4.99 0.98
C LEU A 95 -9.07 5.78 0.02
N LYS A 96 -9.44 5.87 -1.25
CA LYS A 96 -8.74 6.68 -2.25
C LYS A 96 -9.50 7.98 -2.50
N VAL A 97 -8.78 9.09 -2.68
CA VAL A 97 -9.37 10.38 -3.06
C VAL A 97 -9.86 10.27 -4.51
N LYS A 98 -11.14 10.59 -4.75
CA LYS A 98 -11.71 10.51 -6.11
C LYS A 98 -11.17 11.64 -7.02
N PRO A 99 -11.16 11.44 -8.35
CA PRO A 99 -10.74 12.47 -9.31
C PRO A 99 -11.53 13.79 -9.21
N VAL A 100 -12.77 13.73 -8.72
CA VAL A 100 -13.54 14.92 -8.29
C VAL A 100 -13.87 14.73 -6.82
N SER A 101 -13.05 15.34 -5.96
CA SER A 101 -13.15 15.14 -4.51
C SER A 101 -13.91 16.25 -3.78
N LYS A 102 -14.17 17.39 -4.45
CA LYS A 102 -14.86 18.53 -3.84
C LYS A 102 -16.31 18.19 -3.48
N ALA A 103 -16.59 18.06 -2.18
CA ALA A 103 -17.95 17.87 -1.65
C ALA A 103 -18.21 18.79 -0.45
N THR A 104 -19.47 19.15 -0.21
CA THR A 104 -19.86 19.99 0.94
C THR A 104 -21.11 19.45 1.61
N GLY A 105 -21.17 19.55 2.93
CA GLY A 105 -22.34 19.14 3.71
C GLY A 105 -22.28 19.71 5.12
N GLY A 106 -23.43 20.13 5.68
CA GLY A 106 -23.51 20.62 7.05
C GLY A 106 -22.62 21.84 7.37
N GLY A 107 -22.33 22.69 6.38
CA GLY A 107 -21.41 23.83 6.55
C GLY A 107 -19.92 23.45 6.57
N CYS A 108 -19.58 22.22 6.17
CA CYS A 108 -18.22 21.70 6.11
C CYS A 108 -17.80 21.36 4.67
N GLN A 109 -16.48 21.45 4.44
CA GLN A 109 -15.80 20.88 3.30
C GLN A 109 -15.49 19.40 3.58
N LEU A 110 -15.94 18.54 2.68
CA LEU A 110 -15.72 17.10 2.69
C LEU A 110 -14.84 16.70 1.52
N ILE A 111 -14.15 15.57 1.66
CA ILE A 111 -13.40 14.94 0.58
C ILE A 111 -14.18 13.70 0.11
N ASN A 112 -14.62 13.71 -1.13
CA ASN A 112 -15.25 12.55 -1.76
C ASN A 112 -14.17 11.49 -2.07
N VAL A 113 -14.40 10.30 -1.54
CA VAL A 113 -13.47 9.16 -1.58
C VAL A 113 -14.15 7.92 -2.17
N GLU A 114 -13.35 6.95 -2.57
CA GLU A 114 -13.79 5.61 -2.96
C GLU A 114 -13.14 4.54 -2.09
N THR A 115 -13.86 3.43 -1.90
CA THR A 115 -13.34 2.23 -1.25
C THR A 115 -12.47 1.45 -2.22
N TYR A 116 -11.24 1.14 -1.81
CA TYR A 116 -10.32 0.30 -2.54
C TYR A 116 -10.10 -1.01 -1.76
N GLY A 117 -10.39 -2.16 -2.38
CA GLY A 117 -10.25 -3.47 -1.75
C GLY A 117 -11.37 -3.84 -0.75
N GLY A 118 -11.16 -4.93 0.00
CA GLY A 118 -12.13 -5.52 0.94
C GLY A 118 -12.05 -4.98 2.37
N GLY A 119 -12.01 -3.65 2.55
CA GLY A 119 -11.73 -3.05 3.85
C GLY A 119 -12.82 -3.22 4.92
N LEU A 120 -12.41 -3.30 6.18
CA LEU A 120 -13.29 -3.19 7.35
C LEU A 120 -13.65 -1.72 7.61
N TRP A 121 -14.49 -1.14 6.77
CA TRP A 121 -14.70 0.32 6.71
C TRP A 121 -15.15 0.99 8.01
N TYR A 122 -15.75 0.25 8.93
CA TYR A 122 -16.12 0.79 10.24
C TYR A 122 -14.91 1.16 11.11
N THR A 123 -13.72 0.59 10.87
CA THR A 123 -12.50 0.91 11.63
C THR A 123 -11.87 2.24 11.23
N TRP A 124 -12.29 2.81 10.09
CA TRP A 124 -11.83 4.10 9.55
C TRP A 124 -12.54 5.30 10.18
N PHE A 125 -13.69 5.07 10.81
CA PHE A 125 -14.39 6.11 11.56
C PHE A 125 -13.60 6.49 12.81
N ASP A 126 -13.66 7.77 13.15
CA ASP A 126 -13.04 8.35 14.34
C ASP A 126 -11.52 8.16 14.48
N ARG A 127 -10.87 7.93 13.33
CA ARG A 127 -9.41 7.97 13.17
C ARG A 127 -8.91 9.37 12.86
N ASP A 128 -7.68 9.62 13.27
CA ASP A 128 -6.93 10.80 12.89
C ASP A 128 -6.24 10.50 11.56
N LEU A 129 -6.69 11.18 10.49
CA LEU A 129 -6.35 10.79 9.13
C LEU A 129 -5.54 11.88 8.42
N GLY A 130 -4.55 11.44 7.66
CA GLY A 130 -3.79 12.22 6.69
C GLY A 130 -4.06 11.74 5.26
N VAL A 131 -3.24 12.20 4.32
CA VAL A 131 -3.22 11.70 2.95
C VAL A 131 -1.79 11.39 2.52
N ALA A 132 -1.62 10.33 1.75
CA ALA A 132 -0.34 10.01 1.15
C ALA A 132 -0.54 9.38 -0.24
N GLY A 133 0.46 9.48 -1.10
CA GLY A 133 0.44 8.85 -2.41
C GLY A 133 1.45 9.46 -3.36
N ARG A 134 1.07 9.59 -4.63
CA ARG A 134 1.89 10.25 -5.65
C ARG A 134 1.13 11.39 -6.32
N ALA A 135 1.89 12.38 -6.79
CA ALA A 135 1.40 13.45 -7.66
C ALA A 135 2.26 13.53 -8.92
N LEU A 136 1.62 13.86 -10.04
CA LEU A 136 2.31 14.34 -11.24
C LEU A 136 2.39 15.86 -11.16
N VAL A 137 3.61 16.39 -11.17
CA VAL A 137 3.88 17.83 -11.03
C VAL A 137 4.57 18.32 -12.30
N ARG A 138 4.16 19.50 -12.76
CA ARG A 138 4.80 20.21 -13.86
C ARG A 138 6.01 20.98 -13.35
N GLU A 139 7.17 20.70 -13.94
CA GLU A 139 8.42 21.42 -13.70
C GLU A 139 8.95 21.96 -15.03
N GLY A 140 8.61 23.22 -15.34
CA GLY A 140 8.82 23.78 -16.67
C GLY A 140 8.09 22.96 -17.74
N ASP A 141 8.84 22.45 -18.71
CA ASP A 141 8.30 21.64 -19.82
C ASP A 141 8.21 20.14 -19.49
N ARG A 142 8.59 19.73 -18.27
CA ARG A 142 8.62 18.32 -17.86
C ARG A 142 7.50 17.98 -16.88
N LEU A 143 7.06 16.72 -16.94
CA LEU A 143 6.24 16.10 -15.91
C LEU A 143 7.12 15.21 -15.05
N VAL A 144 7.01 15.36 -13.73
CA VAL A 144 7.73 14.53 -12.77
C VAL A 144 6.75 13.89 -11.79
N HIS A 145 7.08 12.70 -11.32
CA HIS A 145 6.38 12.08 -10.21
C HIS A 145 7.01 12.54 -8.89
N ARG A 146 6.18 12.95 -7.93
CA ARG A 146 6.60 13.23 -6.56
C ARG A 146 5.74 12.43 -5.59
N LEU A 147 6.36 11.87 -4.56
CA LEU A 147 5.63 11.30 -3.44
C LEU A 147 5.18 12.42 -2.50
N ILE A 148 4.03 12.21 -1.88
CA ILE A 148 3.43 13.14 -0.92
C ILE A 148 2.97 12.34 0.28
N LYS A 149 3.22 12.88 1.49
CA LYS A 149 2.83 12.26 2.75
C LYS A 149 2.50 13.32 3.80
N VAL A 150 1.24 13.71 3.89
CA VAL A 150 0.75 14.64 4.90
C VAL A 150 0.58 13.90 6.22
N THR A 151 1.55 14.05 7.12
CA THR A 151 1.59 13.35 8.43
C THR A 151 0.73 14.02 9.50
N LYS A 152 0.32 15.27 9.29
CA LYS A 152 -0.61 15.98 10.17
C LYS A 152 -2.03 15.40 10.02
N PRO A 153 -2.79 15.22 11.12
CA PRO A 153 -4.18 14.79 11.04
C PRO A 153 -5.05 15.94 10.50
N VAL A 154 -5.32 15.88 9.20
CA VAL A 154 -6.06 16.90 8.44
C VAL A 154 -7.45 16.44 8.04
N LEU A 155 -7.73 15.13 8.15
CA LEU A 155 -8.99 14.50 7.80
C LEU A 155 -9.55 13.72 9.00
N ARG A 156 -10.88 13.60 9.05
CA ARG A 156 -11.56 12.71 10.00
C ARG A 156 -12.91 12.26 9.46
N ILE A 157 -13.25 10.99 9.62
CA ILE A 157 -14.57 10.45 9.30
C ILE A 157 -15.33 10.30 10.63
N PRO A 158 -16.20 11.24 11.02
CA PRO A 158 -16.86 11.20 12.33
C PRO A 158 -17.97 10.16 12.36
N MET A 159 -18.13 9.45 13.48
CA MET A 159 -19.35 8.68 13.73
C MET A 159 -20.55 9.61 13.95
N LEU A 160 -21.73 9.19 13.51
CA LEU A 160 -22.97 9.79 13.97
C LEU A 160 -23.20 9.43 15.45
N ALA A 161 -23.58 10.41 16.25
CA ALA A 161 -23.84 10.19 17.67
C ALA A 161 -24.95 9.15 17.89
N ILE A 162 -24.74 8.21 18.82
CA ILE A 162 -25.68 7.11 19.12
C ILE A 162 -27.11 7.59 19.43
N HIS A 163 -27.25 8.79 20.01
CA HIS A 163 -28.53 9.42 20.32
C HIS A 163 -29.43 9.64 19.09
N LEU A 164 -28.80 9.79 17.91
CA LEU A 164 -29.43 9.98 16.60
C LEU A 164 -29.47 8.68 15.77
N GLN A 165 -28.88 7.59 16.27
CA GLN A 165 -28.85 6.28 15.61
C GLN A 165 -29.13 5.15 16.63
N ARG A 166 -30.28 5.26 17.32
CA ARG A 166 -30.58 4.50 18.56
C ARG A 166 -30.61 2.97 18.41
N ASN A 167 -30.84 2.45 17.20
CA ASN A 167 -30.97 1.00 16.96
C ASN A 167 -29.66 0.32 16.53
N MET A 168 -28.53 1.03 16.50
CA MET A 168 -27.25 0.48 15.98
C MET A 168 -26.79 -0.79 16.70
N TYR A 169 -27.08 -0.94 18.00
CA TYR A 169 -26.70 -2.13 18.77
C TYR A 169 -27.51 -3.39 18.41
N GLN A 170 -28.73 -3.22 17.89
CA GLN A 170 -29.59 -4.33 17.46
C GLN A 170 -29.38 -4.65 15.99
N GLU A 171 -29.33 -3.61 15.15
CA GLU A 171 -29.33 -3.76 13.69
C GLU A 171 -27.93 -3.84 13.08
N GLY A 172 -26.90 -3.54 13.88
CA GLY A 172 -25.52 -3.38 13.45
C GLY A 172 -25.24 -2.00 12.84
N PHE A 173 -23.96 -1.65 12.75
CA PHE A 173 -23.52 -0.44 12.06
C PHE A 173 -23.50 -0.68 10.55
N LYS A 174 -24.33 0.07 9.81
CA LYS A 174 -24.53 -0.07 8.35
C LYS A 174 -24.33 1.28 7.64
N PRO A 175 -23.10 1.81 7.60
CA PRO A 175 -22.85 3.08 6.93
C PRO A 175 -23.05 2.92 5.41
N ASN A 176 -23.59 3.96 4.77
CA ASN A 176 -23.56 4.08 3.33
C ASN A 176 -22.14 4.48 2.90
N PHE A 177 -21.41 3.60 2.22
CA PHE A 177 -20.01 3.85 1.86
C PHE A 177 -19.82 5.03 0.89
N GLN A 178 -20.85 5.41 0.12
CA GLN A 178 -20.77 6.55 -0.78
C GLN A 178 -20.89 7.88 -0.04
N THR A 179 -21.70 7.97 1.03
CA THR A 179 -21.99 9.25 1.70
C THR A 179 -21.39 9.36 3.10
N ASN A 180 -21.26 8.26 3.85
CA ASN A 180 -20.83 8.28 5.25
C ASN A 180 -19.31 8.11 5.42
N LEU A 181 -18.56 7.76 4.37
CA LEU A 181 -17.10 7.64 4.42
C LEU A 181 -16.36 8.91 3.96
N MET A 182 -17.06 9.97 3.57
CA MET A 182 -16.42 11.22 3.16
C MET A 182 -15.77 11.91 4.36
N PRO A 183 -14.43 12.04 4.43
CA PRO A 183 -13.78 12.68 5.56
C PRO A 183 -14.05 14.19 5.57
N LEU A 184 -14.22 14.74 6.77
CA LEU A 184 -14.19 16.17 7.06
C LEU A 184 -12.79 16.73 6.84
N LEU A 185 -12.67 17.85 6.13
CA LEU A 185 -11.44 18.62 5.99
C LEU A 185 -11.45 19.88 6.87
N ALA A 186 -12.49 20.70 6.72
CA ALA A 186 -12.59 21.99 7.38
C ALA A 186 -14.04 22.49 7.42
N THR A 187 -14.35 23.44 8.30
CA THR A 187 -15.58 24.22 8.18
C THR A 187 -15.47 25.23 7.05
N SER A 188 -16.56 25.51 6.34
CA SER A 188 -16.56 26.45 5.22
C SER A 188 -16.07 27.84 5.61
N GLY A 189 -16.40 28.31 6.81
CA GLY A 189 -15.94 29.60 7.33
C GLY A 189 -14.42 29.66 7.56
N LYS A 190 -13.82 28.61 8.14
CA LYS A 190 -12.36 28.54 8.32
C LYS A 190 -11.63 28.36 7.00
N ALA A 191 -12.18 27.60 6.06
CA ALA A 191 -11.60 27.44 4.74
C ALA A 191 -11.57 28.76 3.96
N ALA A 192 -12.64 29.56 4.03
CA ALA A 192 -12.67 30.89 3.43
C ALA A 192 -11.62 31.84 4.04
N ALA A 193 -11.46 31.81 5.37
CA ALA A 193 -10.44 32.60 6.06
C ALA A 193 -9.01 32.18 5.68
N ALA A 194 -8.75 30.87 5.56
CA ALA A 194 -7.46 30.35 5.12
C ALA A 194 -7.13 30.77 3.68
N ALA A 195 -8.12 30.70 2.78
CA ALA A 195 -7.95 31.17 1.39
C ALA A 195 -7.66 32.67 1.33
N ALA A 196 -8.32 33.49 2.14
CA ALA A 196 -8.06 34.93 2.22
C ALA A 196 -6.66 35.24 2.76
N ALA A 197 -6.15 34.45 3.70
CA ALA A 197 -4.80 34.61 4.25
C ALA A 197 -3.68 34.16 3.28
N ALA A 198 -3.98 33.22 2.38
CA ALA A 198 -3.05 32.72 1.37
C ALA A 198 -2.98 33.60 0.09
N ALA A 199 -3.91 34.55 -0.08
CA ALA A 199 -3.87 35.48 -1.20
C ALA A 199 -2.65 36.41 -1.08
N PRO A 200 -1.88 36.64 -2.16
CA PRO A 200 -0.76 37.57 -2.12
C PRO A 200 -1.26 38.97 -1.73
N VAL A 201 -0.73 39.51 -0.64
CA VAL A 201 -1.02 40.87 -0.19
C VAL A 201 -0.47 41.82 -1.24
N THR A 202 -1.35 42.37 -2.07
CA THR A 202 -1.02 43.52 -2.91
C THR A 202 -1.02 44.77 -2.01
N PRO A 203 0.05 45.59 -2.01
CA PRO A 203 0.06 46.81 -1.22
C PRO A 203 -0.74 47.91 -1.95
N SER A 204 -2.06 47.92 -1.79
CA SER A 204 -2.96 49.07 -2.05
C SER A 204 -4.39 48.66 -1.65
N ALA A 205 -5.21 49.37 -0.89
CA ALA A 205 -5.16 50.75 -0.42
C ALA A 205 -5.90 50.84 0.92
N VAL A 206 -5.34 51.65 1.82
CA VAL A 206 -6.10 52.26 2.91
C VAL A 206 -6.94 53.39 2.29
N ALA A 207 -8.25 53.21 2.16
CA ALA A 207 -9.19 54.33 2.02
C ALA A 207 -10.63 53.88 2.28
N GLY A 208 -11.28 54.53 3.25
CA GLY A 208 -12.71 54.81 3.21
C GLY A 208 -13.64 53.83 3.92
N ALA A 209 -13.72 53.95 5.24
CA ALA A 209 -14.90 53.51 5.98
C ALA A 209 -16.10 54.42 5.64
N SER A 210 -17.24 53.81 5.30
CA SER A 210 -18.56 54.45 5.47
C SER A 210 -19.61 53.38 5.71
N ALA A 211 -20.31 53.53 6.83
CA ALA A 211 -21.37 52.67 7.32
C ALA A 211 -22.69 52.88 6.58
N ALA A 212 -23.46 51.81 6.40
CA ALA A 212 -24.91 51.86 6.25
C ALA A 212 -25.54 50.58 6.84
N ALA A 213 -26.62 50.79 7.56
CA ALA A 213 -27.20 49.92 8.58
C ALA A 213 -28.05 48.75 8.04
N ALA A 214 -28.21 47.76 8.90
CA ALA A 214 -29.03 46.56 8.73
C ALA A 214 -30.54 46.83 8.78
N SER A 215 -31.33 45.90 8.21
CA SER A 215 -32.50 45.32 8.90
C SER A 215 -32.90 43.96 8.31
N PRO A 216 -33.55 43.10 9.11
CA PRO A 216 -33.60 41.66 8.93
C PRO A 216 -34.93 41.19 8.31
N ASP A 217 -34.92 40.02 7.66
CA ASP A 217 -36.01 39.02 7.69
C ASP A 217 -35.73 37.91 6.67
N GLY A 218 -36.10 36.66 7.02
CA GLY A 218 -36.36 35.63 6.03
C GLY A 218 -35.76 34.24 6.27
N ALA A 219 -36.40 33.49 7.17
CA ALA A 219 -36.71 32.06 7.06
C ALA A 219 -35.61 31.03 6.69
N ALA A 220 -35.33 30.17 7.67
CA ALA A 220 -34.69 28.88 7.49
C ALA A 220 -35.49 27.97 6.55
N ALA A 221 -34.83 27.46 5.51
CA ALA A 221 -35.31 26.33 4.71
C ALA A 221 -34.27 25.21 4.76
N ALA A 222 -34.75 24.01 5.08
CA ALA A 222 -33.97 22.78 5.18
C ALA A 222 -33.28 22.47 3.83
N GLY A 223 -31.96 22.30 3.86
CA GLY A 223 -31.15 21.95 2.70
C GLY A 223 -31.08 20.44 2.50
N ASP A 224 -31.47 20.02 1.30
CA ASP A 224 -31.34 18.70 0.68
C ASP A 224 -29.92 18.10 0.82
N PRO A 225 -29.73 16.76 0.91
CA PRO A 225 -28.40 16.17 1.04
C PRO A 225 -27.69 16.12 -0.32
N ALA A 226 -26.48 16.68 -0.36
CA ALA A 226 -25.47 16.52 -1.41
C ALA A 226 -25.89 16.95 -2.82
N THR A 227 -25.82 18.25 -3.10
CA THR A 227 -25.74 18.76 -4.47
C THR A 227 -24.33 18.51 -5.02
N ASN A 228 -24.22 17.62 -6.01
CA ASN A 228 -23.01 17.47 -6.81
C ASN A 228 -22.82 18.74 -7.65
N GLY A 229 -21.82 19.56 -7.29
CA GLY A 229 -21.49 20.79 -7.99
C GLY A 229 -20.99 20.53 -9.42
N ALA A 230 -21.48 21.34 -10.36
CA ALA A 230 -21.07 21.37 -11.75
C ALA A 230 -19.54 21.59 -11.89
N ALA A 231 -18.92 20.85 -12.82
CA ALA A 231 -17.51 20.96 -13.17
C ALA A 231 -17.16 22.39 -13.60
N GLY A 232 -16.11 22.96 -13.01
CA GLY A 232 -15.59 24.28 -13.35
C GLY A 232 -15.02 24.33 -14.78
N ALA A 233 -15.20 25.47 -15.44
CA ALA A 233 -14.99 25.66 -16.87
C ALA A 233 -13.52 25.64 -17.37
N ASP A 234 -12.49 25.47 -16.51
CA ASP A 234 -11.08 25.47 -16.94
C ASP A 234 -10.43 24.06 -17.06
N GLY A 235 -11.13 23.00 -16.65
CA GLY A 235 -10.65 21.61 -16.78
C GLY A 235 -9.44 21.21 -15.92
N SER A 236 -8.85 22.14 -15.15
CA SER A 236 -7.70 21.88 -14.28
C SER A 236 -8.05 20.90 -13.15
N VAL A 237 -7.05 20.17 -12.65
CA VAL A 237 -7.23 19.32 -11.46
C VAL A 237 -7.57 20.16 -10.24
N ALA A 238 -6.96 21.34 -10.08
CA ALA A 238 -7.25 22.22 -8.96
C ALA A 238 -8.75 22.56 -8.81
N ALA A 239 -9.46 22.77 -9.92
CA ALA A 239 -10.90 23.08 -9.90
C ALA A 239 -11.80 21.91 -9.42
N LYS A 240 -11.30 20.66 -9.49
CA LYS A 240 -12.04 19.44 -9.09
C LYS A 240 -12.00 19.16 -7.59
N HIS A 241 -11.20 19.92 -6.85
CA HIS A 241 -10.94 19.74 -5.42
C HIS A 241 -11.18 21.04 -4.65
N HIS A 242 -11.26 20.97 -3.31
CA HIS A 242 -11.30 22.19 -2.49
C HIS A 242 -9.96 22.93 -2.56
N ALA A 243 -9.99 24.25 -2.69
CA ALA A 243 -8.76 25.07 -2.77
C ALA A 243 -7.83 24.85 -1.56
N LEU A 244 -8.41 24.70 -0.35
CA LEU A 244 -7.64 24.39 0.86
C LEU A 244 -6.93 23.02 0.77
N PHE A 245 -7.59 22.01 0.18
CA PHE A 245 -6.99 20.70 -0.02
C PHE A 245 -5.86 20.75 -1.04
N MET A 246 -6.06 21.46 -2.15
CA MET A 246 -5.02 21.65 -3.16
C MET A 246 -3.83 22.43 -2.62
N GLN A 247 -4.05 23.45 -1.80
CA GLN A 247 -2.97 24.18 -1.15
C GLN A 247 -2.17 23.26 -0.22
N LEU A 248 -2.84 22.45 0.61
CA LEU A 248 -2.19 21.47 1.47
C LEU A 248 -1.31 20.49 0.67
N VAL A 249 -1.83 19.97 -0.45
CA VAL A 249 -1.09 19.08 -1.34
C VAL A 249 0.12 19.78 -1.96
N ALA A 250 -0.06 21.02 -2.43
CA ALA A 250 0.98 21.80 -3.07
C ALA A 250 2.10 22.22 -2.09
N ASP A 251 1.73 22.58 -0.86
CA ASP A 251 2.67 22.92 0.22
C ASP A 251 3.58 21.72 0.55
N GLU A 252 2.99 20.52 0.71
CA GLU A 252 3.74 19.29 0.98
C GLU A 252 4.65 18.91 -0.20
N LEU A 253 4.23 19.21 -1.43
CA LEU A 253 5.01 19.00 -2.64
C LEU A 253 6.04 20.10 -2.92
N GLY A 254 5.98 21.24 -2.22
CA GLY A 254 6.81 22.42 -2.48
C GLY A 254 6.59 23.05 -3.87
N CYS A 255 5.34 23.12 -4.34
CA CYS A 255 4.98 23.68 -5.66
C CYS A 255 3.72 24.56 -5.59
N SER A 256 3.29 25.15 -6.71
CA SER A 256 1.99 25.82 -6.80
C SER A 256 0.86 24.80 -6.97
N PRO A 257 -0.36 25.06 -6.45
CA PRO A 257 -1.53 24.23 -6.77
C PRO A 257 -1.78 24.03 -8.28
N ASN A 258 -1.38 25.00 -9.11
CA ASN A 258 -1.51 24.93 -10.56
C ASN A 258 -0.44 24.06 -11.24
N ASP A 259 0.66 23.75 -10.54
CA ASP A 259 1.70 22.84 -11.04
C ASP A 259 1.29 21.38 -10.88
N VAL A 260 0.31 21.09 -10.01
CA VAL A 260 -0.23 19.74 -9.81
C VAL A 260 -1.12 19.36 -11.00
N VAL A 261 -0.63 18.42 -11.81
CA VAL A 261 -1.29 17.97 -13.03
C VAL A 261 -2.31 16.88 -12.75
N ASP A 262 -1.99 15.94 -11.86
CA ASP A 262 -2.91 14.92 -11.34
C ASP A 262 -2.30 14.25 -10.10
N PHE A 263 -3.08 13.47 -9.36
CA PHE A 263 -2.58 12.70 -8.22
C PHE A 263 -3.38 11.43 -7.95
N GLU A 264 -2.75 10.50 -7.24
CA GLU A 264 -3.38 9.33 -6.65
C GLU A 264 -3.04 9.30 -5.17
N LEU A 265 -4.04 9.61 -4.34
CA LEU A 265 -3.88 9.75 -2.89
C LEU A 265 -4.77 8.77 -2.15
N ASN A 266 -4.17 8.08 -1.19
CA ASN A 266 -4.87 7.31 -0.18
C ASN A 266 -5.11 8.19 1.05
N VAL A 267 -6.23 8.01 1.72
CA VAL A 267 -6.43 8.45 3.10
C VAL A 267 -5.70 7.45 4.00
N CYS A 268 -4.98 7.94 5.00
CA CYS A 268 -4.12 7.10 5.85
C CYS A 268 -4.29 7.45 7.33
N ASP A 269 -4.27 6.44 8.21
CA ASP A 269 -4.12 6.67 9.66
C ASP A 269 -2.73 7.26 9.95
N VAL A 270 -2.69 8.36 10.71
CA VAL A 270 -1.43 9.02 11.08
C VAL A 270 -0.80 8.39 12.32
N GLN A 271 -1.54 7.53 13.03
CA GLN A 271 -1.01 6.82 14.20
C GLN A 271 0.10 5.85 13.76
N PRO A 272 1.33 5.97 14.32
CA PRO A 272 2.41 5.07 13.98
C PRO A 272 2.16 3.67 14.54
N GLY A 273 2.66 2.67 13.83
CA GLY A 273 2.71 1.30 14.31
C GLY A 273 3.71 1.14 15.47
N VAL A 274 3.37 0.28 16.43
CA VAL A 274 4.13 0.06 17.66
C VAL A 274 4.16 -1.42 18.06
N LEU A 275 5.10 -1.78 18.94
CA LEU A 275 4.94 -2.99 19.73
C LEU A 275 3.90 -2.76 20.83
N GLY A 276 3.13 -3.80 21.15
CA GLY A 276 2.03 -3.70 22.10
C GLY A 276 1.76 -4.98 22.88
N GLY A 277 0.78 -4.91 23.78
CA GLY A 277 0.53 -5.93 24.80
C GLY A 277 1.39 -5.73 26.05
N ALA A 278 0.96 -6.29 27.18
CA ALA A 278 1.67 -6.14 28.47
C ALA A 278 3.11 -6.70 28.43
N ALA A 279 3.39 -7.64 27.52
CA ALA A 279 4.71 -8.23 27.31
C ALA A 279 5.43 -7.71 26.05
N GLU A 280 4.89 -6.68 25.37
CA GLU A 280 5.41 -6.17 24.09
C GLU A 280 5.55 -7.26 22.99
N GLU A 281 4.66 -8.25 22.99
CA GLU A 281 4.73 -9.42 22.11
C GLU A 281 3.91 -9.28 20.82
N PHE A 282 3.14 -8.19 20.67
CA PHE A 282 2.30 -7.94 19.49
C PHE A 282 2.80 -6.77 18.67
N VAL A 283 2.52 -6.79 17.37
CA VAL A 283 2.70 -5.65 16.47
C VAL A 283 1.33 -5.02 16.21
N PHE A 284 1.15 -3.76 16.58
CA PHE A 284 -0.06 -2.99 16.32
C PHE A 284 0.22 -1.98 15.20
N VAL A 285 -0.23 -2.29 13.99
CA VAL A 285 -0.02 -1.42 12.81
C VAL A 285 -1.08 -1.67 11.75
N GLY A 286 -1.44 -0.66 10.97
CA GLY A 286 -2.21 -0.84 9.73
C GLY A 286 -1.34 -1.43 8.61
N ARG A 287 -1.97 -1.99 7.56
CA ARG A 287 -1.27 -2.51 6.37
C ARG A 287 -0.28 -3.65 6.64
N LEU A 288 -0.39 -4.32 7.79
CA LEU A 288 0.38 -5.54 8.07
C LEU A 288 0.15 -6.54 6.94
N ASP A 289 -1.12 -6.66 6.53
CA ASP A 289 -1.57 -7.21 5.26
C ASP A 289 -1.31 -6.18 4.12
N ASN A 290 -0.31 -6.36 3.25
CA ASN A 290 0.70 -7.44 3.26
C ASN A 290 2.14 -6.91 3.28
N LEU A 291 2.34 -5.71 3.82
CA LEU A 291 3.66 -5.10 3.92
C LEU A 291 4.61 -5.90 4.81
N ALA A 292 4.10 -6.73 5.73
CA ALA A 292 4.92 -7.67 6.49
C ALA A 292 5.61 -8.70 5.58
N SER A 293 4.89 -9.25 4.58
CA SER A 293 5.48 -10.19 3.63
C SER A 293 6.39 -9.48 2.63
N CYS A 294 6.07 -8.25 2.20
CA CYS A 294 6.98 -7.44 1.39
C CYS A 294 8.32 -7.24 2.11
N TYR A 295 8.28 -6.71 3.33
CA TYR A 295 9.46 -6.51 4.17
C TYR A 295 10.26 -7.82 4.32
N THR A 296 9.59 -8.91 4.69
CA THR A 296 10.25 -10.20 4.91
C THR A 296 10.90 -10.74 3.63
N ALA A 297 10.23 -10.61 2.47
CA ALA A 297 10.78 -11.04 1.19
C ALA A 297 12.02 -10.22 0.79
N ILE A 298 11.96 -8.91 0.99
CA ILE A 298 13.06 -7.98 0.67
C ILE A 298 14.26 -8.25 1.57
N GLU A 299 14.05 -8.30 2.88
CA GLU A 299 15.12 -8.59 3.85
C GLU A 299 15.71 -9.97 3.62
N ALA A 300 14.89 -10.99 3.33
CA ALA A 300 15.40 -12.33 3.01
C ALA A 300 16.29 -12.33 1.76
N LEU A 301 15.90 -11.62 0.70
CA LEU A 301 16.73 -11.51 -0.51
C LEU A 301 18.02 -10.75 -0.23
N CYS A 302 17.95 -9.60 0.45
CA CYS A 302 19.11 -8.79 0.86
C CYS A 302 20.08 -9.59 1.74
N ASP A 303 19.58 -10.30 2.74
CA ASP A 303 20.38 -11.13 3.64
C ASP A 303 21.01 -12.31 2.89
N SER A 304 20.31 -12.91 1.94
CA SER A 304 20.84 -14.02 1.15
C SER A 304 22.04 -13.63 0.29
N VAL A 305 22.23 -12.34 0.00
CA VAL A 305 23.32 -11.82 -0.85
C VAL A 305 24.32 -10.94 -0.11
N ARG A 306 24.33 -10.99 1.23
CA ARG A 306 25.16 -10.12 2.06
C ARG A 306 26.66 -10.45 1.99
N GLY A 307 27.02 -11.72 1.84
CA GLY A 307 28.42 -12.16 1.71
C GLY A 307 28.93 -12.06 0.27
N ASP A 308 30.21 -11.74 0.08
CA ASP A 308 30.83 -11.59 -1.25
C ASP A 308 30.82 -12.89 -2.08
N ASP A 309 30.77 -14.04 -1.40
CA ASP A 309 30.73 -15.40 -1.93
C ASP A 309 29.32 -16.01 -2.00
N SER A 310 28.30 -15.27 -1.55
CA SER A 310 26.91 -15.77 -1.39
C SER A 310 26.24 -16.27 -2.66
N LEU A 311 26.77 -15.90 -3.83
CA LEU A 311 26.30 -16.29 -5.16
C LEU A 311 27.29 -17.21 -5.90
N ASP A 312 28.44 -17.57 -5.31
CA ASP A 312 29.52 -18.29 -5.99
C ASP A 312 29.11 -19.69 -6.42
N ASP A 313 28.38 -20.38 -5.57
CA ASP A 313 27.85 -21.72 -5.83
C ASP A 313 26.38 -21.71 -6.28
N GLU A 314 25.77 -20.52 -6.39
CA GLU A 314 24.36 -20.39 -6.78
C GLU A 314 24.17 -20.66 -8.28
N VAL A 315 23.24 -21.56 -8.57
CA VAL A 315 22.88 -21.97 -9.94
C VAL A 315 21.59 -21.32 -10.41
N ALA A 316 20.76 -20.83 -9.49
CA ALA A 316 19.46 -20.25 -9.78
C ALA A 316 19.52 -18.72 -9.87
N VAL A 317 18.41 -18.14 -10.31
CA VAL A 317 18.11 -16.72 -10.05
C VAL A 317 17.26 -16.67 -8.78
N ARG A 318 17.74 -15.98 -7.74
CA ARG A 318 16.91 -15.65 -6.57
C ARG A 318 16.12 -14.40 -6.90
N SER A 319 14.81 -14.39 -6.73
CA SER A 319 14.01 -13.19 -6.99
C SER A 319 12.88 -12.98 -6.02
N LEU A 320 12.37 -11.76 -6.02
CA LEU A 320 11.09 -11.42 -5.42
C LEU A 320 10.31 -10.51 -6.35
N ALA A 321 8.99 -10.49 -6.15
CA ALA A 321 8.11 -9.47 -6.68
C ALA A 321 7.10 -9.07 -5.62
N CYS A 322 6.97 -7.76 -5.38
CA CYS A 322 5.89 -7.20 -4.58
C CYS A 322 4.96 -6.47 -5.54
N PHE A 323 3.77 -7.03 -5.76
CA PHE A 323 2.80 -6.55 -6.74
C PHE A 323 1.84 -5.53 -6.14
N ASP A 324 1.35 -4.61 -6.95
CA ASP A 324 0.19 -3.78 -6.63
C ASP A 324 -1.11 -4.53 -6.98
N HIS A 325 -2.24 -3.97 -6.57
CA HIS A 325 -3.59 -4.40 -6.98
C HIS A 325 -4.03 -5.80 -6.57
N GLU A 326 -3.43 -6.42 -5.56
CA GLU A 326 -3.90 -7.73 -5.07
C GLU A 326 -5.34 -7.63 -4.55
N GLU A 327 -5.62 -6.59 -3.77
CA GLU A 327 -6.87 -6.38 -3.05
C GLU A 327 -8.09 -6.15 -3.96
N VAL A 328 -7.84 -5.96 -5.26
CA VAL A 328 -8.84 -5.72 -6.30
C VAL A 328 -8.79 -6.77 -7.42
N GLY A 329 -8.09 -7.88 -7.20
CA GLY A 329 -8.08 -9.05 -8.10
C GLY A 329 -6.87 -9.16 -9.03
N SER A 330 -5.84 -8.32 -8.86
CA SER A 330 -4.55 -8.38 -9.56
C SER A 330 -4.55 -8.14 -11.07
N ASP A 331 -5.71 -7.88 -11.70
CA ASP A 331 -5.84 -7.71 -13.15
C ASP A 331 -5.43 -6.28 -13.59
N SER A 332 -4.11 -6.05 -13.69
CA SER A 332 -3.54 -4.79 -14.16
C SER A 332 -2.12 -5.00 -14.69
N ALA A 333 -1.56 -3.99 -15.35
CA ALA A 333 -0.21 -4.07 -15.92
C ALA A 333 0.91 -4.29 -14.87
N GLN A 334 0.66 -3.89 -13.62
CA GLN A 334 1.58 -4.01 -12.49
C GLN A 334 1.15 -5.08 -11.46
N GLY A 335 -0.08 -5.59 -11.53
CA GLY A 335 -0.56 -6.63 -10.63
C GLY A 335 -0.09 -8.04 -11.00
N ALA A 336 -0.32 -9.00 -10.11
CA ALA A 336 0.12 -10.38 -10.29
C ALA A 336 -0.56 -11.12 -11.46
N GLY A 337 -1.74 -10.67 -11.89
CA GLY A 337 -2.41 -11.15 -13.10
C GLY A 337 -1.80 -10.58 -14.40
N GLY A 338 -0.95 -9.56 -14.28
CA GLY A 338 -0.25 -8.91 -15.38
C GLY A 338 1.04 -9.61 -15.81
N PRO A 339 1.77 -9.02 -16.77
CA PRO A 339 2.92 -9.67 -17.38
C PRO A 339 4.21 -9.56 -16.56
N VAL A 340 4.25 -8.80 -15.46
CA VAL A 340 5.47 -8.45 -14.70
C VAL A 340 6.39 -9.65 -14.43
N MET A 341 5.87 -10.72 -13.83
CA MET A 341 6.67 -11.88 -13.47
C MET A 341 7.13 -12.66 -14.72
N ARG A 342 6.22 -12.82 -15.69
CA ARG A 342 6.52 -13.51 -16.95
C ARG A 342 7.59 -12.77 -17.76
N ASP A 343 7.48 -11.45 -17.84
CA ASP A 343 8.45 -10.56 -18.48
C ASP A 343 9.80 -10.69 -17.80
N THR A 344 9.85 -10.66 -16.47
CA THR A 344 11.08 -10.82 -15.69
C THR A 344 11.80 -12.12 -16.04
N ILE A 345 11.13 -13.26 -15.90
CA ILE A 345 11.73 -14.58 -16.18
C ILE A 345 12.19 -14.64 -17.64
N THR A 346 11.33 -14.19 -18.56
CA THR A 346 11.61 -14.24 -20.00
C THR A 346 12.83 -13.38 -20.36
N ARG A 347 12.92 -12.16 -19.84
CA ARG A 347 14.02 -11.23 -20.14
C ARG A 347 15.33 -11.68 -19.52
N VAL A 348 15.32 -12.12 -18.25
CA VAL A 348 16.52 -12.63 -17.57
C VAL A 348 17.03 -13.87 -18.29
N ALA A 349 16.18 -14.87 -18.52
CA ALA A 349 16.57 -16.10 -19.19
C ALA A 349 17.06 -15.87 -20.62
N ARG A 350 16.44 -14.95 -21.38
CA ARG A 350 16.88 -14.62 -22.74
C ARG A 350 18.20 -13.85 -22.76
N ALA A 351 18.35 -12.83 -21.91
CA ALA A 351 19.58 -12.05 -21.83
C ALA A 351 20.79 -12.93 -21.49
N LEU A 352 20.59 -13.95 -20.66
CA LEU A 352 21.63 -14.91 -20.26
C LEU A 352 21.65 -16.19 -21.10
N SER A 353 20.80 -16.33 -22.12
CA SER A 353 20.58 -17.60 -22.83
C SER A 353 21.76 -18.06 -23.69
N GLN A 354 22.61 -17.12 -24.12
CA GLN A 354 23.65 -17.36 -25.12
C GLN A 354 23.13 -18.09 -26.38
N GLY A 355 21.88 -17.85 -26.77
CA GLY A 355 21.25 -18.47 -27.94
C GLY A 355 20.81 -19.93 -27.75
N GLN A 356 20.85 -20.46 -26.52
CA GLN A 356 20.34 -21.80 -26.25
C GLN A 356 18.82 -21.86 -26.39
N GLU A 357 18.35 -22.83 -27.18
CA GLU A 357 16.93 -23.12 -27.39
C GLU A 357 16.23 -23.43 -26.05
N GLY A 358 14.96 -23.06 -25.92
CA GLY A 358 14.11 -23.48 -24.79
C GLY A 358 14.49 -22.94 -23.40
N ALA A 359 15.40 -21.97 -23.30
CA ALA A 359 15.91 -21.49 -22.01
C ALA A 359 14.80 -20.96 -21.09
N VAL A 360 13.79 -20.27 -21.64
CA VAL A 360 12.68 -19.72 -20.85
C VAL A 360 11.77 -20.85 -20.34
N GLU A 361 11.40 -21.76 -21.23
CA GLU A 361 10.50 -22.89 -20.97
C GLU A 361 11.09 -23.83 -19.92
N ARG A 362 12.38 -24.16 -20.04
CA ARG A 362 13.09 -24.98 -19.05
C ARG A 362 13.17 -24.30 -17.70
N ALA A 363 13.56 -23.02 -17.66
CA ALA A 363 13.64 -22.27 -16.41
C ALA A 363 12.32 -22.30 -15.66
N LEU A 364 11.21 -22.04 -16.35
CA LEU A 364 9.86 -22.08 -15.76
C LEU A 364 9.50 -23.45 -15.15
N ARG A 365 9.88 -24.55 -15.82
CA ARG A 365 9.56 -25.91 -15.35
C ARG A 365 10.40 -26.37 -14.17
N GLN A 366 11.52 -25.69 -13.91
CA GLN A 366 12.40 -25.97 -12.76
C GLN A 366 12.21 -24.98 -11.62
N SER A 367 11.48 -23.89 -11.83
CA SER A 367 11.31 -22.80 -10.87
C SER A 367 10.35 -23.14 -9.73
N PHE A 368 10.50 -22.39 -8.62
CA PHE A 368 9.61 -22.47 -7.46
C PHE A 368 9.25 -21.06 -6.98
N LEU A 369 7.96 -20.84 -6.67
CA LEU A 369 7.44 -19.58 -6.17
C LEU A 369 6.77 -19.80 -4.80
N VAL A 370 7.22 -19.05 -3.79
CA VAL A 370 6.52 -18.90 -2.53
C VAL A 370 5.62 -17.68 -2.64
N SER A 371 4.30 -17.88 -2.60
CA SER A 371 3.34 -16.79 -2.44
C SER A 371 3.23 -16.46 -0.96
N ALA A 372 3.85 -15.36 -0.54
CA ALA A 372 3.87 -14.87 0.83
C ALA A 372 2.77 -13.84 1.05
N ASP A 373 1.81 -14.22 1.89
CA ASP A 373 0.67 -13.40 2.24
C ASP A 373 0.14 -13.85 3.61
N MET A 374 -0.43 -12.91 4.36
CA MET A 374 -0.86 -13.08 5.74
C MET A 374 -1.83 -14.26 5.90
N ALA A 375 -1.89 -14.81 7.11
CA ALA A 375 -2.78 -15.90 7.47
C ALA A 375 -3.64 -15.51 8.67
N HIS A 376 -4.78 -16.17 8.83
CA HIS A 376 -5.72 -15.87 9.90
C HIS A 376 -5.37 -16.68 11.16
N ALA A 377 -4.78 -16.03 12.16
CA ALA A 377 -4.62 -16.63 13.48
C ALA A 377 -6.00 -16.94 14.11
N LEU A 378 -6.05 -17.95 14.99
CA LEU A 378 -7.24 -18.28 15.77
C LEU A 378 -7.68 -17.07 16.58
N HIS A 379 -8.87 -16.54 16.30
CA HIS A 379 -9.40 -15.43 17.06
C HIS A 379 -9.92 -15.92 18.42
N PRO A 380 -9.40 -15.45 19.56
CA PRO A 380 -9.69 -16.04 20.87
C PRO A 380 -11.16 -15.95 21.30
N THR A 381 -11.92 -14.97 20.78
CA THR A 381 -13.36 -14.79 21.05
C THR A 381 -14.28 -15.20 19.89
N TYR A 382 -13.75 -15.69 18.78
CA TYR A 382 -14.51 -16.13 17.60
C TYR A 382 -13.93 -17.45 17.06
N THR A 383 -13.65 -18.38 17.98
CA THR A 383 -12.97 -19.65 17.66
C THR A 383 -13.80 -20.53 16.73
N ASP A 384 -15.11 -20.31 16.66
CA ASP A 384 -16.05 -21.02 15.77
C ASP A 384 -15.84 -20.71 14.28
N LYS A 385 -15.00 -19.72 13.94
CA LYS A 385 -14.67 -19.37 12.55
C LYS A 385 -13.50 -20.16 11.97
N HIS A 386 -12.79 -20.91 12.80
CA HIS A 386 -11.63 -21.71 12.37
C HIS A 386 -11.97 -23.20 12.35
N ASP A 387 -11.28 -23.94 11.49
CA ASP A 387 -11.20 -25.38 11.62
C ASP A 387 -10.40 -25.73 12.89
N ALA A 388 -10.94 -26.61 13.73
CA ALA A 388 -10.37 -26.92 15.05
C ALA A 388 -8.98 -27.57 14.99
N LEU A 389 -8.62 -28.19 13.86
CA LEU A 389 -7.32 -28.86 13.67
C LEU A 389 -6.34 -28.02 12.86
N ASN A 390 -6.80 -26.95 12.20
CA ASN A 390 -6.01 -26.09 11.32
C ASN A 390 -6.15 -24.62 11.74
N ALA A 391 -5.85 -24.36 13.01
CA ALA A 391 -5.97 -23.05 13.66
C ALA A 391 -4.59 -22.49 14.04
N PRO A 392 -4.01 -21.58 13.25
CA PRO A 392 -2.72 -20.98 13.55
C PRO A 392 -2.73 -20.20 14.87
N ALA A 393 -1.68 -20.34 15.68
CA ALA A 393 -1.48 -19.56 16.89
C ALA A 393 -0.44 -18.46 16.67
N PHE A 394 -0.53 -17.37 17.45
CA PHE A 394 0.58 -16.43 17.55
C PHE A 394 1.84 -17.15 18.02
N HIS A 395 2.99 -16.72 17.49
CA HIS A 395 4.31 -17.29 17.79
C HIS A 395 4.50 -18.77 17.39
N GLY A 396 3.53 -19.39 16.71
CA GLY A 396 3.57 -20.79 16.23
C GLY A 396 4.26 -20.98 14.87
N GLY A 397 5.00 -19.97 14.40
CA GLY A 397 5.77 -20.03 13.16
C GLY A 397 4.99 -19.73 11.88
N LEU A 398 5.52 -20.21 10.75
CA LEU A 398 4.96 -19.98 9.42
C LEU A 398 3.71 -20.82 9.18
N VAL A 399 2.81 -20.35 8.33
CA VAL A 399 1.55 -21.03 8.03
C VAL A 399 1.50 -21.44 6.57
N LEU A 400 1.40 -22.75 6.31
CA LEU A 400 1.06 -23.24 4.96
C LEU A 400 -0.45 -23.21 4.76
N LYS A 401 -0.91 -22.32 3.87
CA LYS A 401 -2.32 -22.18 3.48
C LYS A 401 -2.71 -23.22 2.45
N HIS A 402 -3.72 -24.04 2.75
CA HIS A 402 -4.24 -25.09 1.88
C HIS A 402 -5.69 -24.82 1.49
N ASN A 403 -6.05 -25.05 0.22
CA ASN A 403 -7.44 -25.03 -0.24
C ASN A 403 -7.59 -25.83 -1.55
N SER A 404 -8.38 -26.91 -1.53
CA SER A 404 -8.52 -27.80 -2.69
C SER A 404 -9.15 -27.13 -3.91
N ASN A 405 -9.95 -26.06 -3.73
CA ASN A 405 -10.52 -25.26 -4.82
C ASN A 405 -9.53 -24.26 -5.42
N GLN A 406 -8.22 -24.41 -5.14
CA GLN A 406 -7.14 -23.60 -5.68
C GLN A 406 -7.25 -22.11 -5.32
N ARG A 407 -7.87 -21.80 -4.17
CA ARG A 407 -7.76 -20.45 -3.55
C ARG A 407 -6.34 -20.19 -3.04
N TYR A 408 -5.60 -21.25 -2.76
CA TYR A 408 -4.16 -21.23 -2.55
C TYR A 408 -3.52 -22.28 -3.47
N ALA A 409 -2.37 -21.97 -4.07
CA ALA A 409 -1.69 -22.86 -5.02
C ALA A 409 -0.97 -24.06 -4.35
N THR A 410 -0.98 -24.13 -3.01
CA THR A 410 -0.27 -25.16 -2.24
C THR A 410 -0.81 -26.56 -2.55
N ASN A 411 0.07 -27.46 -2.97
CA ASN A 411 -0.22 -28.88 -3.13
C ASN A 411 0.78 -29.74 -2.33
N ALA A 412 0.61 -31.06 -2.37
CA ALA A 412 1.46 -31.97 -1.60
C ALA A 412 2.96 -31.85 -1.93
N ILE A 413 3.30 -31.63 -3.21
CA ILE A 413 4.69 -31.51 -3.67
C ILE A 413 5.28 -30.19 -3.16
N SER A 414 4.59 -29.06 -3.38
CA SER A 414 5.11 -27.75 -2.97
C SER A 414 5.22 -27.64 -1.44
N ALA A 415 4.27 -28.21 -0.70
CA ALA A 415 4.32 -28.26 0.75
C ALA A 415 5.47 -29.13 1.28
N ALA A 416 5.72 -30.29 0.67
CA ALA A 416 6.85 -31.16 1.05
C ALA A 416 8.19 -30.46 0.80
N LEU A 417 8.36 -29.82 -0.36
CA LEU A 417 9.56 -29.04 -0.67
C LEU A 417 9.77 -27.90 0.33
N PHE A 418 8.73 -27.11 0.60
CA PHE A 418 8.81 -25.98 1.53
C PHE A 418 9.18 -26.42 2.96
N ARG A 419 8.56 -27.49 3.46
CA ARG A 419 8.91 -28.06 4.78
C ARG A 419 10.34 -28.61 4.81
N GLY A 420 10.82 -29.17 3.70
CA GLY A 420 12.20 -29.67 3.57
C GLY A 420 13.25 -28.55 3.65
N LEU A 421 12.94 -27.35 3.14
CA LEU A 421 13.82 -26.18 3.23
C LEU A 421 13.89 -25.60 4.65
N GLY A 422 12.82 -25.72 5.42
CA GLY A 422 12.65 -25.10 6.74
C GLY A 422 13.18 -25.90 7.93
N SER A 423 14.27 -26.66 7.81
CA SER A 423 14.80 -27.42 8.96
C SER A 423 15.19 -26.47 10.12
N GLY A 424 14.36 -26.41 11.17
CA GLY A 424 14.55 -25.51 12.32
C GLY A 424 13.54 -24.36 12.45
N VAL A 425 12.67 -24.14 11.46
CA VAL A 425 11.56 -23.16 11.52
C VAL A 425 10.25 -23.90 11.76
N GLU A 426 9.44 -23.44 12.71
CA GLU A 426 8.12 -24.04 12.97
C GLU A 426 7.17 -23.68 11.82
N VAL A 427 6.49 -24.70 11.28
CA VAL A 427 5.56 -24.54 10.15
C VAL A 427 4.23 -25.20 10.52
N GLY A 428 3.24 -24.38 10.84
CA GLY A 428 1.85 -24.78 11.00
C GLY A 428 1.12 -24.91 9.67
N ALA A 429 -0.13 -25.37 9.74
CA ALA A 429 -1.04 -25.48 8.61
C ALA A 429 -2.32 -24.67 8.85
N PHE A 430 -2.88 -24.12 7.77
CA PHE A 430 -4.18 -23.47 7.77
C PHE A 430 -5.03 -24.01 6.61
N SER A 431 -6.28 -24.32 6.92
CA SER A 431 -7.32 -24.57 5.94
C SER A 431 -8.56 -23.84 6.39
N VAL A 432 -9.30 -23.28 5.44
CA VAL A 432 -10.64 -22.74 5.71
C VAL A 432 -11.54 -23.92 6.08
N GLY A 433 -12.43 -23.73 7.05
CA GLY A 433 -13.46 -24.73 7.36
C GLY A 433 -14.37 -24.95 6.16
N SER A 434 -14.86 -26.18 5.98
CA SER A 434 -15.88 -26.49 4.99
C SER A 434 -17.19 -25.80 5.38
N THR A 435 -17.42 -24.57 4.91
CA THR A 435 -18.73 -23.94 5.06
C THR A 435 -19.69 -24.57 4.05
N GLY A 436 -20.67 -25.32 4.55
CA GLY A 436 -21.81 -25.80 3.76
C GLY A 436 -22.80 -24.70 3.40
#